data_AF-A0A9E5TRU3-F1
#
_entry.id   AF-A0A9E5TRU3-F1
#
_cell.length_a   1.000
_cell.length_b   1.000
_cell.length_c   1.000
_cell.angle_alpha   90.00
_cell.angle_beta   90.00
_cell.angle_gamma   90.00
#
_symmetry.space_group_name_H-M   'P 1'
#
loop_
_entity.id
_entity.type
_entity.pdbx_description
1 polymer ?
#
loop_
_entity_poly.entity_id
_entity_poly.type
_entity_poly.pdbx_seq_one_letter_code
_entity_poly.pdbx_strand_id
1 'polypeptide(L)'
;FSEGVSPVQGADRQGPTAALRSVAKMDHARTGGTLLNQKLTPGLMDGEEGLDKFVHLVRAYFKLDGHHIQFNVVDAETLRAAQQNPEAHRDLIVRVAGYSDYFCDLSEALQDEIIARTEHQSY
;
A
#
# COMPACT_ATOMS: atom_id res chain seq x y z
N PHE A 1 -10.29 -8.79 8.08
CA PHE A 1 -9.14 -8.77 9.01
C PHE A 1 -8.13 -7.76 8.51
N SER A 2 -7.30 -7.17 9.37
CA SER A 2 -6.17 -6.34 8.93
C SER A 2 -5.06 -7.20 8.35
N GLU A 3 -4.25 -6.61 7.48
CA GLU A 3 -3.11 -7.29 6.86
C GLU A 3 -1.80 -6.97 7.57
N GLY A 4 -1.20 -7.98 8.19
CA GLY A 4 0.04 -7.80 8.95
C GLY A 4 -0.15 -6.79 10.09
N VAL A 5 0.65 -5.72 10.08
CA VAL A 5 0.57 -4.62 11.04
C VAL A 5 -0.10 -3.37 10.46
N SER A 6 -0.70 -3.50 9.28
CA SER A 6 -1.38 -2.39 8.62
C SER A 6 -2.64 -1.99 9.39
N PRO A 7 -3.01 -0.70 9.39
CA PRO A 7 -4.34 -0.28 9.83
C PRO A 7 -5.43 -1.09 9.14
N VAL A 8 -6.55 -1.31 9.82
CA VAL A 8 -7.75 -1.88 9.18
C VAL A 8 -8.15 -0.96 8.03
N GLN A 9 -8.63 -1.53 6.93
CA GLN A 9 -9.05 -0.81 5.73
C GLN A 9 -10.00 0.35 6.09
N GLY A 10 -9.65 1.58 5.69
CA GLY A 10 -10.41 2.81 5.97
C GLY A 10 -10.23 3.42 7.37
N ALA A 11 -9.38 2.84 8.23
CA ALA A 11 -9.15 3.34 9.59
C ALA A 11 -8.07 4.43 9.66
N ASP A 12 -7.14 4.44 8.73
CA ASP A 12 -6.04 5.40 8.60
C ASP A 12 -6.47 6.67 7.87
N ARG A 13 -6.91 7.67 8.66
CA ARG A 13 -7.49 8.93 8.15
C ARG A 13 -6.55 10.14 8.27
N GLN A 14 -5.33 9.93 8.77
CA GLN A 14 -4.36 10.99 9.03
C GLN A 14 -3.14 10.93 8.10
N GLY A 15 -3.29 10.24 6.96
CA GLY A 15 -2.24 10.11 5.94
C GLY A 15 -1.18 9.06 6.25
N PRO A 16 -0.29 8.80 5.28
CA PRO A 16 0.71 7.74 5.35
C PRO A 16 1.73 8.02 6.47
N THR A 17 2.12 9.27 6.67
CA THR A 17 3.06 9.65 7.74
C THR A 17 2.54 9.25 9.13
N ALA A 18 1.24 9.43 9.40
CA ALA A 18 0.65 9.05 10.68
C ALA A 18 0.53 7.53 10.86
N ALA A 19 0.24 6.79 9.79
CA ALA A 19 0.24 5.33 9.79
C ALA A 19 1.65 4.79 10.13
N LEU A 20 2.67 5.30 9.45
CA LEU A 20 4.08 4.94 9.69
C LEU A 20 4.51 5.22 11.14
N ARG A 21 4.19 6.41 11.68
CA ARG A 21 4.48 6.76 13.07
C ARG A 21 3.73 5.89 14.09
N SER A 22 2.58 5.33 13.71
CA SER A 22 1.83 4.45 14.60
C SER A 22 2.46 3.06 14.65
N VAL A 23 2.85 2.52 13.49
CA VAL A 23 3.52 1.22 13.38
C VAL A 23 4.90 1.24 14.02
N ALA A 24 5.66 2.33 13.83
CA ALA A 24 6.99 2.50 14.42
C ALA A 24 7.02 2.51 15.97
N LYS A 25 5.86 2.58 16.65
CA LYS A 25 5.80 2.44 18.12
C LYS A 25 5.90 0.98 18.58
N MET A 26 5.82 0.03 17.66
CA MET A 26 5.92 -1.40 17.96
C MET A 26 7.38 -1.80 18.18
N ASP A 27 7.63 -2.70 19.13
CA ASP A 27 8.92 -3.37 19.26
C ASP A 27 9.03 -4.48 18.20
N HIS A 28 9.47 -4.09 17.00
CA HIS A 28 9.56 -4.99 15.85
C HIS A 28 10.49 -6.19 16.09
N ALA A 29 11.54 -6.04 16.90
CA ALA A 29 12.49 -7.12 17.21
C ALA A 29 11.87 -8.25 18.03
N ARG A 30 10.77 -7.98 18.74
CA ARG A 30 10.02 -8.97 19.52
C ARG A 30 8.89 -9.64 18.73
N THR A 31 8.80 -9.37 17.42
CA THR A 31 7.82 -9.98 16.53
C THR A 31 8.46 -11.07 15.67
N GLY A 32 7.66 -12.03 15.17
CA GLY A 32 8.11 -13.03 14.20
C GLY A 32 8.25 -12.49 12.75
N GLY A 33 8.23 -11.17 12.58
CA GLY A 33 8.11 -10.48 11.30
C GLY A 33 6.92 -9.53 11.30
N THR A 34 7.10 -8.35 10.71
CA THR A 34 6.04 -7.36 10.51
C THR A 34 5.92 -7.00 9.04
N LEU A 35 4.69 -6.74 8.59
CA LEU A 35 4.40 -6.31 7.23
C LEU A 35 3.40 -5.17 7.24
N LEU A 36 3.82 -4.01 6.73
CA LEU A 36 2.98 -2.83 6.54
C LEU A 36 2.71 -2.64 5.05
N ASN A 37 1.44 -2.64 4.67
CA ASN A 37 0.97 -2.29 3.32
C ASN A 37 0.56 -0.81 3.28
N GLN A 38 0.98 -0.12 2.22
CA GLN A 38 0.56 1.25 1.92
C GLN A 38 0.12 1.31 0.45
N LYS A 39 -1.08 1.82 0.19
CA LYS A 39 -1.56 2.07 -1.17
C LYS A 39 -1.48 3.57 -1.46
N LEU A 40 -0.76 3.92 -2.50
CA LEU A 40 -0.53 5.30 -2.94
C LEU A 40 -1.09 5.47 -4.34
N THR A 41 -1.62 6.65 -4.65
CA THR A 41 -1.98 6.99 -6.04
C THR A 41 -0.74 7.23 -6.88
N PRO A 42 -0.76 6.91 -8.19
CA PRO A 42 0.35 7.24 -9.08
C PRO A 42 0.73 8.73 -9.04
N GLY A 43 -0.27 9.61 -8.98
CA GLY A 43 -0.07 11.07 -8.93
C GLY A 43 0.72 11.59 -7.73
N LEU A 44 0.85 10.83 -6.64
CA LEU A 44 1.73 11.20 -5.52
C LEU A 44 3.21 11.15 -5.87
N MET A 45 3.57 10.33 -6.85
CA MET A 45 4.94 10.13 -7.31
C MET A 45 5.24 10.89 -8.60
N ASP A 46 4.32 11.72 -9.07
CA ASP A 46 4.52 12.50 -10.29
C ASP A 46 5.54 13.61 -10.07
N GLY A 47 6.52 13.66 -10.98
CA GLY A 47 7.59 14.65 -10.97
C GLY A 47 8.65 14.43 -9.87
N GLU A 48 9.72 15.23 -9.92
CA GLU A 48 10.83 15.13 -8.97
C GLU A 48 10.38 15.39 -7.52
N GLU A 49 9.47 16.35 -7.31
CA GLU A 49 8.99 16.69 -5.97
C GLU A 49 8.21 15.53 -5.31
N GLY A 50 7.37 14.83 -6.09
CA GLY A 50 6.63 13.65 -5.60
C GLY A 50 7.58 12.52 -5.21
N LEU A 51 8.55 12.23 -6.07
CA LEU A 51 9.60 11.23 -5.81
C LEU A 51 10.43 11.59 -4.58
N ASP A 52 10.83 12.84 -4.40
CA ASP A 52 11.59 13.29 -3.23
C ASP A 52 10.77 13.11 -1.94
N LYS A 53 9.48 13.47 -1.95
CA LYS A 53 8.59 13.24 -0.80
C LYS A 53 8.43 11.76 -0.49
N PHE A 54 8.31 10.90 -1.49
CA PHE A 54 8.30 9.44 -1.30
C PHE A 54 9.59 8.94 -0.64
N VAL A 55 10.75 9.38 -1.14
CA VAL A 55 12.05 9.03 -0.56
C VAL A 55 12.16 9.50 0.89
N HIS A 56 11.69 10.72 1.20
CA HIS A 56 11.66 11.24 2.55
C HIS A 56 10.75 10.43 3.47
N LEU A 57 9.56 10.03 3.02
CA LEU A 57 8.64 9.18 3.78
C LEU A 57 9.30 7.84 4.16
N VAL A 58 9.91 7.17 3.18
CA VAL A 58 10.60 5.88 3.38
C VAL A 58 11.76 6.04 4.35
N ARG A 59 12.64 7.03 4.14
CA ARG A 59 13.79 7.30 5.03
C ARG A 59 13.34 7.63 6.46
N ALA A 60 12.27 8.40 6.61
CA ALA A 60 11.73 8.76 7.92
C ALA A 60 11.22 7.51 8.68
N TYR A 61 10.55 6.58 8.00
CA TYR A 61 10.08 5.33 8.61
C TYR A 61 11.22 4.49 9.19
N PHE A 62 12.27 4.26 8.40
CA PHE A 62 13.42 3.47 8.85
C PHE A 62 14.24 4.20 9.92
N LYS A 63 14.23 5.54 9.94
CA LYS A 63 14.83 6.31 11.03
C LYS A 63 14.06 6.19 12.36
N LEU A 64 12.79 5.79 12.31
CA LEU A 64 11.96 5.50 13.47
C LEU A 64 11.98 4.00 13.85
N ASP A 65 13.01 3.26 13.43
CA ASP A 65 13.15 1.81 13.65
C ASP A 65 12.01 0.96 13.04
N GLY A 66 11.30 1.52 12.04
CA GLY A 66 10.34 0.77 11.25
C GLY A 66 11.02 -0.40 10.53
N HIS A 67 10.42 -1.59 10.59
CA HIS A 67 11.09 -2.81 10.14
C HIS A 67 10.85 -3.12 8.65
N HIS A 68 9.61 -3.10 8.20
CA HIS A 68 9.26 -3.46 6.83
C HIS A 68 8.00 -2.72 6.35
N ILE A 69 8.01 -2.32 5.09
CA ILE A 69 6.94 -1.57 4.41
C ILE A 69 6.90 -1.98 2.94
N GLN A 70 5.70 -2.10 2.37
CA GLN A 70 5.47 -2.38 0.96
C GLN A 70 4.44 -1.40 0.41
N PHE A 71 4.59 -1.07 -0.87
CA PHE A 71 3.74 -0.10 -1.54
C PHE A 71 2.99 -0.76 -2.70
N ASN A 72 1.73 -0.37 -2.86
CA ASN A 72 0.97 -0.59 -4.08
C ASN A 72 0.68 0.79 -4.70
N VAL A 73 1.18 1.05 -5.90
CA VAL A 73 1.07 2.34 -6.57
C VAL A 73 0.06 2.19 -7.70
N VAL A 74 -1.21 2.29 -7.34
CA VAL A 74 -2.34 2.06 -8.23
C VAL A 74 -3.57 2.74 -7.65
N ASP A 75 -4.39 3.35 -8.49
CA ASP A 75 -5.66 3.93 -8.06
C ASP A 75 -6.80 2.90 -8.10
N ALA A 76 -7.84 3.12 -7.30
CA ALA A 76 -9.02 2.25 -7.28
C ALA A 76 -9.82 2.27 -8.59
N GLU A 77 -9.67 3.29 -9.44
CA GLU A 77 -10.35 3.38 -10.73
C GLU A 77 -9.77 2.37 -11.73
N THR A 78 -8.44 2.30 -11.83
CA THR A 78 -7.67 1.35 -12.64
C THR A 78 -7.99 -0.09 -12.23
N LEU A 79 -8.05 -0.37 -10.93
CA LEU A 79 -8.41 -1.70 -10.45
C LEU A 79 -9.84 -2.08 -10.83
N ARG A 80 -10.81 -1.16 -10.71
CA ARG A 80 -12.19 -1.41 -11.15
C ARG A 80 -12.31 -1.57 -12.67
N ALA A 81 -11.54 -0.79 -13.43
CA ALA A 81 -11.46 -0.93 -14.89
C ALA A 81 -10.90 -2.30 -15.27
N ALA A 82 -9.88 -2.79 -14.55
CA ALA A 82 -9.32 -4.12 -14.75
C ALA A 82 -10.28 -5.25 -14.36
N GLN A 83 -11.17 -5.07 -13.37
CA GLN A 83 -12.25 -6.02 -13.09
C GLN A 83 -13.27 -6.08 -14.23
N GLN A 84 -13.63 -4.92 -14.80
CA GLN A 84 -14.64 -4.83 -15.86
C GLN A 84 -14.11 -5.29 -17.22
N ASN A 85 -12.83 -5.06 -17.50
CA ASN A 85 -12.18 -5.43 -18.75
C ASN A 85 -10.80 -6.07 -18.51
N PRO A 86 -10.73 -7.32 -18.04
CA PRO A 86 -9.46 -7.99 -17.74
C PRO A 86 -8.53 -8.12 -18.95
N GLU A 87 -9.07 -8.22 -20.17
CA GLU A 87 -8.26 -8.37 -21.38
C GLU A 87 -7.37 -7.15 -21.66
N ALA A 88 -7.83 -5.95 -21.30
CA ALA A 88 -7.08 -4.71 -21.48
C ALA A 88 -6.03 -4.47 -20.38
N HIS A 89 -6.05 -5.27 -19.30
CA HIS A 89 -5.21 -5.07 -18.12
C HIS A 89 -4.47 -6.35 -17.70
N ARG A 90 -4.19 -7.26 -18.63
CA ARG A 90 -3.56 -8.57 -18.35
C ARG A 90 -2.19 -8.48 -17.71
N ASP A 91 -1.46 -7.40 -17.93
CA ASP A 91 -0.14 -7.13 -17.39
C ASP A 91 -0.17 -6.34 -16.07
N LEU A 92 -1.36 -6.03 -15.54
CA LEU A 92 -1.52 -5.32 -14.28
C LEU A 92 -1.09 -6.19 -13.09
N ILE A 93 0.06 -5.87 -12.52
CA ILE A 93 0.60 -6.52 -11.32
C ILE A 93 0.23 -5.71 -10.09
N VAL A 94 -0.28 -6.38 -9.04
CA VAL A 94 -0.63 -5.76 -7.77
C VAL A 94 0.12 -6.40 -6.61
N ARG A 95 0.26 -5.66 -5.51
CA ARG A 95 0.79 -6.16 -4.25
C ARG A 95 -0.35 -6.65 -3.35
N VAL A 96 -0.32 -7.93 -2.98
CA VAL A 96 -1.30 -8.53 -2.06
C VAL A 96 -0.80 -8.35 -0.61
N ALA A 97 -0.22 -9.39 0.00
CA ALA A 97 0.48 -9.30 1.28
C ALA A 97 1.72 -10.21 1.22
N GLY A 98 2.88 -9.61 0.98
CA GLY A 98 4.15 -10.34 0.93
C GLY A 98 4.53 -10.90 -0.44
N TYR A 99 3.64 -10.85 -1.44
CA TYR A 99 3.93 -11.23 -2.83
C TYR A 99 3.20 -10.32 -3.82
N SER A 100 3.62 -10.41 -5.09
CA SER A 100 3.00 -9.72 -6.22
C SER A 100 2.41 -10.75 -7.18
N ASP A 101 1.26 -10.44 -7.76
CA ASP A 101 0.56 -11.32 -8.71
C ASP A 101 -0.20 -10.48 -9.75
N TYR A 102 -0.64 -11.11 -10.83
CA TYR A 102 -1.48 -10.46 -11.84
C TYR A 102 -2.88 -10.25 -11.28
N PHE A 103 -3.36 -9.01 -11.30
CA PHE A 103 -4.66 -8.65 -10.76
C PHE A 103 -5.80 -9.45 -11.40
N CYS A 104 -5.71 -9.67 -12.71
CA CYS A 104 -6.69 -10.44 -13.48
C CYS A 104 -6.72 -11.93 -13.14
N ASP A 105 -5.66 -12.47 -12.54
CA ASP A 105 -5.57 -13.88 -12.12
C ASP A 105 -6.08 -14.09 -10.67
N LEU A 106 -6.33 -13.00 -9.93
CA LEU A 106 -6.88 -13.04 -8.58
C LEU A 106 -8.39 -13.33 -8.58
N SER A 107 -8.88 -13.92 -7.50
CA SER A 107 -10.32 -14.05 -7.27
C SER A 107 -10.99 -12.69 -7.04
N GLU A 108 -12.26 -12.56 -7.43
CA GLU A 108 -13.04 -11.32 -7.25
C GLU A 108 -13.02 -10.82 -5.79
N ALA A 109 -13.11 -11.74 -4.82
CA ALA A 109 -13.02 -11.40 -3.39
C ALA A 109 -11.67 -10.79 -3.00
N LEU A 110 -10.55 -11.23 -3.59
CA LEU A 110 -9.22 -10.64 -3.35
C LEU A 110 -9.07 -9.30 -4.07
N GLN A 111 -9.60 -9.19 -5.29
CA GLN A 111 -9.61 -7.94 -6.03
C GLN A 111 -10.36 -6.84 -5.26
N ASP A 112 -11.55 -7.16 -4.74
CA ASP A 112 -12.37 -6.27 -3.94
C ASP A 112 -11.68 -5.87 -2.63
N GLU A 113 -10.97 -6.80 -2.00
CA GLU A 113 -10.20 -6.53 -0.78
C GLU A 113 -9.07 -5.52 -1.05
N ILE A 114 -8.33 -5.67 -2.16
CA ILE A 114 -7.28 -4.73 -2.60
C ILE A 114 -7.89 -3.36 -2.95
N ILE A 115 -9.03 -3.33 -3.64
CA ILE A 115 -9.73 -2.09 -3.99
C ILE A 115 -10.18 -1.33 -2.74
N ALA A 116 -10.66 -2.05 -1.71
CA ALA A 116 -11.15 -1.48 -0.46
C ALA A 116 -10.05 -0.91 0.45
N ARG A 117 -8.76 -1.20 0.19
CA ARG A 117 -7.65 -0.65 0.97
C ARG A 117 -7.60 0.87 0.85
N THR A 118 -7.25 1.53 1.96
CA THR A 118 -7.11 2.99 2.01
C THR A 118 -6.08 3.45 1.00
N GLU A 119 -6.51 4.37 0.14
CA GLU A 119 -5.68 4.98 -0.89
C GLU A 119 -5.28 6.38 -0.42
N HIS A 120 -3.99 6.59 -0.16
CA HIS A 120 -3.49 7.91 0.18
C HIS A 120 -3.31 8.75 -1.09
N GLN A 121 -3.78 9.99 -1.05
CA GLN A 121 -3.66 10.99 -2.13
C GLN A 121 -2.73 12.17 -1.74
N SER A 122 -2.24 12.18 -0.50
CA SER A 122 -1.31 13.17 0.06
C SER A 122 -0.39 12.50 1.11
N TYR A 123 0.76 13.11 1.40
CA TYR A 123 1.77 12.63 2.35
C TYR A 123 1.48 13.00 3.80
#